data_AF-A0A353W3H8-F1
#
_entry.id   AF-A0A353W3H8-F1
#
_cell.length_a   1.000
_cell.length_b   1.000
_cell.length_c   1.000
_cell.angle_alpha   90.00
_cell.angle_beta   90.00
_cell.angle_gamma   90.00
#
_symmetry.space_group_name_H-M   'P 1'
#
loop_
_entity.id
_entity.type
_entity.pdbx_description
1 polymer ?
#
loop_
_entity_poly.entity_id
_entity_poly.type
_entity_poly.pdbx_seq_one_letter_code
_entity_poly.pdbx_strand_id
1 'polypeptide(L)'
;MVKLTNILDHIFPEFKPFFKNRFSQTALFLLEKYHTPDKMARMKTTSYDPIRCVSRGKFSMHRFLVLKDLAANTVGDSNDIFETQLLSVLNLYRLVDTEVQRLESEIILLITELNPRMLTIPGIGPISAAIIYSEYGDVNQFPSPSQMLSFAGLEPGYF
;
A
#
# COMPACT_ATOMS: atom_id res chain seq x y z
N MET A 1 5.56 -5.75 6.73
CA MET A 1 6.61 -5.58 5.69
C MET A 1 7.96 -6.21 6.03
N VAL A 2 8.34 -6.31 7.31
CA VAL A 2 9.62 -6.93 7.72
C VAL A 2 9.75 -8.39 7.28
N LYS A 3 8.71 -9.21 7.43
CA LYS A 3 8.78 -10.64 7.04
C LYS A 3 8.96 -10.85 5.54
N LEU A 4 8.19 -10.14 4.70
CA LEU A 4 8.36 -10.14 3.25
C LEU A 4 9.78 -9.69 2.86
N THR A 5 10.29 -8.71 3.60
CA THR A 5 11.64 -8.19 3.40
C THR A 5 12.67 -9.28 3.64
N ASN A 6 12.65 -9.93 4.80
CA ASN A 6 13.62 -10.97 5.13
C ASN A 6 13.59 -12.13 4.13
N ILE A 7 12.40 -12.54 3.68
CA ILE A 7 12.27 -13.61 2.68
C ILE A 7 12.93 -13.20 1.36
N LEU A 8 12.70 -11.96 0.89
CA LEU A 8 13.31 -11.47 -0.34
C LEU A 8 14.81 -11.25 -0.22
N ASP A 9 15.35 -10.95 0.96
CA ASP A 9 16.81 -10.85 1.13
C ASP A 9 17.51 -12.21 0.97
N HIS A 10 16.78 -13.31 1.18
CA HIS A 10 17.27 -14.66 0.87
C HIS A 10 17.05 -15.05 -0.59
N ILE A 11 15.84 -14.80 -1.12
CA ILE A 11 15.45 -15.27 -2.46
C ILE A 11 16.01 -14.39 -3.58
N PHE A 12 15.91 -13.06 -3.46
CA PHE A 12 16.25 -12.11 -4.52
C PHE A 12 16.60 -10.73 -3.92
N PRO A 13 17.79 -10.58 -3.32
CA PRO A 13 18.17 -9.39 -2.55
C PRO A 13 18.17 -8.10 -3.39
N GLU A 14 18.47 -8.17 -4.69
CA GLU A 14 18.50 -7.05 -5.62
C GLU A 14 17.10 -6.49 -5.95
N PHE A 15 16.04 -7.24 -5.64
CA PHE A 15 14.67 -6.84 -5.93
C PHE A 15 14.28 -5.53 -5.22
N LYS A 16 14.58 -5.39 -3.93
CA LYS A 16 14.20 -4.18 -3.18
C LYS A 16 14.94 -2.93 -3.62
N PRO A 17 16.29 -2.94 -3.77
CA PRO A 17 17.02 -1.79 -4.31
C PRO A 17 16.46 -1.34 -5.66
N PHE A 18 16.10 -2.28 -6.54
CA PHE A 18 15.52 -1.98 -7.84
C PHE A 18 14.17 -1.23 -7.76
N PHE A 19 13.39 -1.46 -6.69
CA PHE A 19 12.15 -0.74 -6.39
C PHE A 19 12.32 0.39 -5.37
N LYS A 20 13.53 0.88 -5.12
CA LYS A 20 13.83 1.96 -4.16
C LYS A 20 13.34 1.64 -2.74
N ASN A 21 13.46 0.38 -2.34
CA ASN A 21 13.02 -0.14 -1.04
C ASN A 21 11.53 0.06 -0.76
N ARG A 22 10.68 0.05 -1.80
CA ARG A 22 9.23 0.16 -1.67
C ARG A 22 8.51 -0.99 -2.39
N PHE A 23 7.51 -1.56 -1.74
CA PHE A 23 6.60 -2.54 -2.34
C PHE A 23 5.46 -1.82 -3.06
N SER A 24 5.77 -1.24 -4.22
CA SER A 24 4.76 -0.65 -5.10
C SER A 24 3.78 -1.71 -5.64
N GLN A 25 2.61 -1.29 -6.13
CA GLN A 25 1.64 -2.20 -6.76
C GLN A 25 2.27 -3.03 -7.89
N THR A 26 3.20 -2.45 -8.67
CA THR A 26 3.96 -3.17 -9.70
C THR A 26 4.91 -4.22 -9.10
N ALA A 27 5.56 -3.91 -7.97
CA ALA A 27 6.45 -4.84 -7.30
C ALA A 27 5.68 -6.04 -6.72
N LEU A 28 4.55 -5.78 -6.05
CA LEU A 28 3.67 -6.83 -5.54
C LEU A 28 3.13 -7.71 -6.67
N PHE A 29 2.66 -7.10 -7.76
CA PHE A 29 2.20 -7.84 -8.95
C PHE A 29 3.27 -8.78 -9.52
N LEU A 30 4.53 -8.34 -9.55
CA LEU A 30 5.65 -9.18 -10.03
C LEU A 30 5.90 -10.36 -9.10
N LEU A 31 5.92 -10.13 -7.78
CA LEU A 31 6.11 -11.19 -6.79
C LEU A 31 4.98 -12.21 -6.83
N GLU A 32 3.74 -11.76 -7.03
CA GLU A 32 2.55 -12.62 -7.09
C GLU A 32 2.44 -13.41 -8.40
N LYS A 33 3.00 -12.91 -9.50
CA LYS A 33 2.93 -13.59 -10.78
C LYS A 33 4.09 -14.56 -10.99
N TYR A 34 5.28 -14.17 -10.55
CA TYR A 34 6.51 -14.89 -10.86
C TYR A 34 7.12 -15.59 -9.66
N HIS A 35 6.93 -15.12 -8.43
CA HIS A 35 7.37 -15.78 -7.18
C HIS A 35 8.88 -15.91 -6.97
N THR A 36 9.63 -16.37 -7.97
CA THR A 36 11.06 -16.66 -7.90
C THR A 36 11.86 -15.86 -8.92
N PRO A 37 13.14 -15.56 -8.65
CA PRO A 37 14.02 -14.89 -9.59
C PRO A 37 14.17 -15.69 -10.89
N ASP A 38 14.24 -17.02 -10.80
CA ASP A 38 14.23 -17.92 -11.95
C ASP A 38 13.07 -17.68 -12.93
N LYS A 39 11.85 -17.60 -12.40
CA LYS A 39 10.64 -17.34 -13.20
C LYS A 39 10.67 -15.90 -13.74
N MET A 40 11.23 -14.94 -13.01
CA MET A 40 11.42 -13.56 -13.47
C MET A 40 12.46 -13.45 -14.60
N ALA A 41 13.59 -14.15 -14.51
CA ALA A 41 14.63 -14.19 -15.54
C ALA A 41 14.08 -14.71 -16.88
N ARG A 42 13.17 -15.69 -16.82
CA ARG A 42 12.53 -16.30 -18.00
C ARG A 42 11.31 -15.53 -18.54
N MET A 43 11.03 -14.32 -18.05
CA MET A 43 9.91 -13.50 -18.56
C MET A 43 10.04 -13.23 -20.06
N LYS A 44 8.99 -13.50 -20.83
CA LYS A 44 8.94 -13.19 -22.27
C LYS A 44 8.58 -11.72 -22.50
N THR A 45 8.83 -11.19 -23.70
CA THR A 45 8.41 -9.82 -24.06
C THR A 45 6.91 -9.60 -23.89
N THR A 46 6.08 -10.63 -24.12
CA THR A 46 4.63 -10.60 -23.87
C THR A 46 4.25 -10.41 -22.40
N SER A 47 5.18 -10.65 -21.47
CA SER A 47 4.99 -10.37 -20.04
C SER A 47 5.08 -8.89 -19.70
N TYR A 48 5.59 -8.05 -20.61
CA TYR A 48 5.78 -6.63 -20.37
C TYR A 48 4.46 -5.85 -20.33
N ASP A 49 3.52 -6.13 -21.22
CA ASP A 49 2.28 -5.35 -21.33
C ASP A 49 1.47 -5.32 -20.02
N PRO A 50 1.25 -6.45 -19.31
CA PRO A 50 0.60 -6.42 -17.99
C PRO A 50 1.33 -5.55 -16.96
N ILE A 51 2.67 -5.60 -16.94
CA ILE A 51 3.50 -4.81 -16.01
C ILE A 51 3.37 -3.32 -16.33
N ARG A 52 3.37 -2.98 -17.62
CA ARG A 52 3.18 -1.60 -18.10
C ARG A 52 1.80 -1.07 -17.71
N CYS A 53 0.74 -1.88 -17.85
CA CYS A 53 -0.62 -1.53 -17.44
C CYS A 53 -0.71 -1.25 -15.93
N VAL A 54 -0.22 -2.18 -15.09
CA VAL A 54 -0.24 -2.03 -13.62
C VAL A 54 0.56 -0.80 -13.18
N SER A 55 1.70 -0.53 -13.82
CA SER A 55 2.52 0.64 -13.51
C SER A 55 1.99 1.96 -14.09
N ARG A 56 0.87 1.95 -14.83
CA ARG A 56 0.34 3.10 -15.58
C ARG A 56 1.41 3.74 -16.49
N GLY A 57 2.22 2.91 -17.13
CA GLY A 57 3.30 3.33 -18.04
C GLY A 57 4.60 3.77 -17.36
N LYS A 58 4.68 3.76 -16.02
CA LYS A 58 5.90 4.18 -15.29
C LYS A 58 7.01 3.14 -15.32
N PHE A 59 6.70 1.89 -15.64
CA PHE A 59 7.67 0.81 -15.76
C PHE A 59 8.08 0.64 -17.23
N SER A 60 9.29 1.12 -17.57
CA SER A 60 9.79 1.10 -18.95
C SER A 60 10.34 -0.27 -19.36
N MET A 61 10.45 -0.48 -20.68
CA MET A 61 11.03 -1.70 -21.25
C MET A 61 12.50 -1.88 -20.83
N HIS A 62 13.26 -0.79 -20.72
CA HIS A 62 14.62 -0.83 -20.18
C HIS A 62 14.63 -1.40 -18.76
N ARG A 63 13.75 -0.90 -17.86
CA ARG A 63 13.64 -1.43 -16.49
C ARG A 63 13.24 -2.90 -16.46
N PHE A 64 12.37 -3.33 -17.39
CA PHE A 64 12.02 -4.73 -17.54
C PHE A 64 13.22 -5.61 -17.88
N LEU A 65 14.06 -5.19 -18.83
CA LEU A 65 15.27 -5.93 -19.20
C LEU A 65 16.28 -5.97 -18.04
N VAL A 66 16.47 -4.84 -17.35
CA VAL A 66 17.33 -4.77 -16.16
C VAL A 66 16.84 -5.72 -15.07
N LEU A 67 15.53 -5.77 -14.81
CA LEU A 67 14.99 -6.69 -13.80
C LEU A 67 15.23 -8.16 -14.18
N LYS A 68 15.08 -8.50 -15.45
CA LYS A 68 15.38 -9.86 -15.93
C LYS A 68 16.85 -10.22 -15.74
N ASP A 69 17.74 -9.27 -16.04
CA ASP A 69 19.18 -9.45 -15.90
C ASP A 69 19.59 -9.62 -14.43
N LEU A 70 19.05 -8.79 -13.53
CA LEU A 70 19.23 -8.94 -12.09
C LEU A 70 18.73 -10.29 -11.58
N ALA A 71 17.58 -10.75 -12.10
CA ALA A 71 17.02 -12.03 -11.71
C ALA A 71 17.84 -13.23 -12.23
N ALA A 72 18.47 -13.09 -13.40
CA ALA A 72 19.34 -14.13 -13.97
C ALA A 72 20.69 -14.24 -13.25
N ASN A 73 21.18 -13.12 -12.71
CA ASN A 73 22.48 -13.00 -12.03
C ASN A 73 22.35 -12.81 -10.50
N THR A 74 21.19 -13.15 -9.93
CA THR A 74 20.92 -13.00 -8.49
C THR A 74 21.89 -13.84 -7.68
N VAL A 75 22.35 -13.32 -6.53
CA VAL A 75 23.08 -14.11 -5.53
C VAL A 75 22.14 -14.81 -4.53
N GLY A 76 20.84 -14.51 -4.61
CA GLY A 76 19.82 -15.13 -3.78
C GLY A 76 19.58 -16.59 -4.16
N ASP A 77 19.14 -17.37 -3.18
CA ASP A 77 18.83 -18.79 -3.32
C ASP A 77 17.35 -19.03 -3.01
N SER A 78 16.66 -19.70 -3.92
CA SER A 78 15.24 -20.02 -3.78
C SER A 78 15.07 -21.52 -3.59
N ASN A 79 14.43 -21.88 -2.49
CA ASN A 79 13.94 -23.24 -2.25
C ASN A 79 12.43 -23.22 -2.04
N ASP A 80 11.83 -24.41 -2.07
CA ASP A 80 10.37 -24.59 -1.94
C ASP A 80 9.82 -24.00 -0.63
N ILE A 81 10.61 -24.00 0.45
CA ILE A 81 10.23 -23.45 1.75
C ILE A 81 10.09 -21.93 1.66
N PHE A 82 11.07 -21.25 1.06
CA PHE A 82 11.06 -19.80 0.90
C PHE A 82 9.99 -19.34 -0.09
N GLU A 83 9.76 -20.08 -1.18
CA GLU A 83 8.66 -19.80 -2.12
C GLU A 83 7.30 -19.93 -1.43
N THR A 84 7.10 -21.00 -0.65
CA THR A 84 5.85 -21.21 0.12
C THR A 84 5.65 -20.08 1.14
N GLN A 85 6.70 -19.70 1.88
CA GLN A 85 6.62 -18.59 2.83
C GLN A 85 6.29 -17.26 2.14
N LEU A 86 6.92 -16.97 1.00
CA LEU A 86 6.65 -15.77 0.21
C LEU A 86 5.17 -15.71 -0.19
N LEU A 87 4.66 -16.81 -0.74
CA LEU A 87 3.25 -16.97 -1.13
C LEU A 87 2.30 -16.76 0.04
N SER A 88 2.55 -17.39 1.18
CA SER A 88 1.72 -17.23 2.37
C SER A 88 1.68 -15.77 2.85
N VAL A 89 2.83 -15.09 2.86
CA VAL A 89 2.90 -13.69 3.28
C VAL A 89 2.19 -12.76 2.29
N LEU A 90 2.31 -13.00 0.99
CA LEU A 90 1.59 -12.23 -0.04
C LEU A 90 0.06 -12.44 0.06
N ASN A 91 -0.38 -13.66 0.34
CA ASN A 91 -1.80 -13.96 0.54
C ASN A 91 -2.36 -13.25 1.77
N LEU A 92 -1.64 -13.28 2.89
CA LEU A 92 -2.03 -12.54 4.10
C LEU A 92 -2.07 -11.03 3.84
N TYR A 93 -1.10 -10.49 3.10
CA TYR A 93 -1.10 -9.08 2.71
C TYR A 93 -2.37 -8.71 1.93
N ARG A 94 -2.71 -9.52 0.92
CA ARG A 94 -3.93 -9.29 0.10
C ARG A 94 -5.21 -9.38 0.92
N LEU A 95 -5.29 -10.34 1.83
CA LEU A 95 -6.44 -10.48 2.71
C LEU A 95 -6.63 -9.22 3.55
N VAL A 96 -5.56 -8.73 4.18
CA VAL A 96 -5.59 -7.50 4.97
C VAL A 96 -5.94 -6.29 4.10
N ASP A 97 -5.34 -6.15 2.92
CA ASP A 97 -5.64 -5.04 1.99
C ASP A 97 -7.12 -5.05 1.54
N THR A 98 -7.68 -6.24 1.30
CA THR A 98 -9.10 -6.40 0.95
C THR A 98 -10.00 -6.00 2.11
N GLU A 99 -9.69 -6.44 3.33
CA GLU A 99 -10.46 -6.05 4.52
C GLU A 99 -10.37 -4.56 4.80
N VAL A 100 -9.22 -3.93 4.60
CA VAL A 100 -9.07 -2.47 4.70
C VAL A 100 -9.98 -1.76 3.70
N GLN A 101 -9.94 -2.16 2.42
CA GLN A 101 -10.80 -1.54 1.39
C GLN A 101 -12.30 -1.75 1.67
N ARG A 102 -12.67 -2.91 2.20
CA ARG A 102 -14.05 -3.21 2.61
C ARG A 102 -14.51 -2.27 3.73
N LEU A 103 -13.69 -2.13 4.78
CA LEU A 103 -13.98 -1.25 5.91
C LEU A 103 -14.00 0.22 5.50
N GLU A 104 -13.06 0.67 4.65
CA GLU A 104 -13.07 2.04 4.11
C GLU A 104 -14.36 2.31 3.33
N SER A 105 -14.81 1.35 2.52
CA SER A 105 -16.07 1.48 1.78
C SER A 105 -17.27 1.60 2.72
N GLU A 106 -17.30 0.80 3.79
CA GLU A 106 -18.35 0.84 4.82
C GLU A 106 -18.37 2.19 5.57
N ILE A 107 -17.19 2.69 5.95
CA ILE A 107 -17.02 4.01 6.58
C ILE A 107 -17.51 5.13 5.64
N ILE A 108 -17.17 5.07 4.35
CA ILE A 108 -17.60 6.06 3.36
C ILE A 108 -19.13 6.06 3.22
N LEU A 109 -19.76 4.88 3.21
CA LEU A 109 -21.22 4.78 3.15
C LEU A 109 -21.86 5.44 4.39
N LEU A 110 -21.42 5.05 5.59
CA LEU A 110 -21.95 5.57 6.86
C LEU A 110 -21.78 7.09 6.97
N ILE A 111 -20.60 7.63 6.65
CA ILE A 111 -20.36 9.08 6.77
C ILE A 111 -21.14 9.87 5.73
N THR A 112 -21.36 9.30 4.54
CA THR A 112 -22.17 9.94 3.49
C THR A 112 -23.65 9.97 3.88
N GLU A 113 -24.15 8.91 4.52
CA GLU A 113 -25.52 8.85 5.04
C GLU A 113 -25.74 9.82 6.21
N LEU A 114 -24.79 9.90 7.15
CA LEU A 114 -24.79 10.89 8.23
C LEU A 114 -24.75 12.33 7.70
N ASN A 115 -24.16 12.54 6.51
CA ASN A 115 -24.02 13.82 5.82
C ASN A 115 -23.59 14.99 6.74
N PRO A 116 -22.48 14.85 7.49
CA PRO A 116 -22.05 15.88 8.41
C PRO A 116 -21.62 17.15 7.65
N ARG A 117 -21.86 18.33 8.24
CA ARG A 117 -21.58 19.63 7.60
C ARG A 117 -20.14 19.76 7.10
N MET A 118 -19.18 19.10 7.74
CA MET A 118 -17.77 19.11 7.33
C MET A 118 -17.51 18.58 5.92
N LEU A 119 -18.39 17.73 5.35
CA LEU A 119 -18.29 17.31 3.94
C LEU A 119 -18.50 18.47 2.95
N THR A 120 -19.10 19.57 3.39
CA THR A 120 -19.28 20.78 2.55
C THR A 120 -18.02 21.62 2.44
N ILE A 121 -17.01 21.36 3.29
CA ILE A 121 -15.76 22.13 3.32
C ILE A 121 -14.87 21.67 2.16
N PRO A 122 -14.48 22.58 1.23
CA PRO A 122 -13.58 22.23 0.15
C PRO A 122 -12.27 21.61 0.65
N GLY A 123 -11.94 20.43 0.13
CA GLY A 123 -10.73 19.68 0.52
C GLY A 123 -10.96 18.63 1.61
N ILE A 124 -12.13 18.57 2.25
CA ILE A 124 -12.47 17.50 3.19
C ILE A 124 -13.26 16.39 2.47
N GLY A 125 -12.62 15.24 2.28
CA GLY A 125 -13.26 14.06 1.72
C GLY A 125 -13.96 13.19 2.79
N PRO A 126 -14.73 12.17 2.38
CA PRO A 126 -15.45 11.27 3.30
C PRO A 126 -14.59 10.62 4.38
N ILE A 127 -13.41 10.10 4.02
CA ILE A 127 -12.49 9.51 5.01
C ILE A 127 -11.97 10.55 5.99
N SER A 128 -11.57 11.74 5.52
CA SER A 128 -11.14 12.83 6.40
C SER A 128 -12.25 13.28 7.34
N ALA A 129 -13.48 13.39 6.84
CA ALA A 129 -14.65 13.73 7.64
C ALA A 129 -14.95 12.64 8.69
N ALA A 130 -14.83 11.36 8.33
CA ALA A 130 -15.00 10.26 9.27
C ALA A 130 -13.94 10.27 10.38
N ILE A 131 -12.68 10.59 10.05
CA ILE A 131 -11.61 10.76 11.05
C ILE A 131 -11.93 11.92 12.00
N ILE A 132 -12.31 13.08 11.47
CA ILE A 132 -12.70 14.23 12.31
C ILE A 132 -13.87 13.84 13.21
N TYR A 133 -14.87 13.15 12.66
CA TYR A 133 -16.03 12.69 13.42
C TYR A 133 -15.65 11.67 14.50
N SER A 134 -14.70 10.77 14.25
CA SER A 134 -14.26 9.78 15.25
C SER A 134 -13.49 10.40 16.41
N GLU A 135 -12.77 11.51 16.16
CA GLU A 135 -12.01 12.22 17.20
C GLU A 135 -12.91 13.12 18.06
N TYR A 136 -13.80 13.90 17.43
CA TYR A 136 -14.67 14.84 18.16
C TYR A 136 -15.99 14.21 18.62
N GLY A 137 -16.45 13.15 17.96
CA GLY A 137 -17.78 12.59 18.16
C GLY A 137 -18.89 13.59 17.79
N ASP A 138 -19.91 13.68 18.63
CA ASP A 138 -20.95 14.70 18.47
C ASP A 138 -20.41 16.09 18.79
N VAL A 139 -20.30 16.94 17.77
CA VAL A 139 -19.86 18.33 17.88
C VAL A 139 -20.72 19.18 18.81
N ASN A 140 -21.96 18.78 19.07
CA ASN A 140 -22.84 19.47 20.02
C ASN A 140 -22.35 19.33 21.48
N GLN A 141 -21.42 18.41 21.76
CA GLN A 141 -20.77 18.29 23.07
C GLN A 141 -19.79 19.43 23.36
N PHE A 142 -19.47 20.28 22.38
CA PHE A 142 -18.61 21.43 22.53
C PHE A 142 -19.45 22.74 22.61
N PRO A 143 -19.65 23.29 23.82
CA PRO A 143 -20.35 24.56 24.03
C PRO A 143 -19.83 25.75 23.21
N SER A 144 -18.57 25.74 22.81
CA SER A 144 -17.97 26.84 22.03
C SER A 144 -16.85 26.35 21.09
N PRO A 145 -16.58 27.07 19.99
CA PRO A 145 -15.44 26.81 19.12
C PRO A 145 -14.09 26.84 19.87
N SER A 146 -13.92 27.71 20.87
CA SER A 146 -12.70 27.77 21.67
C SER A 146 -12.45 26.48 22.44
N GLN A 147 -13.49 25.88 23.01
CA GLN A 147 -13.36 24.59 23.71
C GLN A 147 -13.01 23.45 22.74
N MET A 148 -13.52 23.51 21.50
CA MET A 148 -13.14 22.57 20.45
C MET A 148 -11.66 22.75 20.04
N LEU A 149 -11.17 23.99 19.93
CA LEU A 149 -9.75 24.28 19.70
C LEU A 149 -8.86 23.82 20.86
N SER A 150 -9.31 24.01 22.09
CA SER A 150 -8.63 23.56 23.31
C SER A 150 -8.49 22.03 23.33
N PHE A 151 -9.57 21.31 22.99
CA PHE A 151 -9.54 19.85 22.83
C PHE A 151 -8.57 19.39 21.74
N ALA A 152 -8.48 20.14 20.64
CA ALA A 152 -7.53 19.90 19.57
C ALA A 152 -6.06 20.23 19.93
N GLY A 153 -5.81 20.85 21.09
CA GLY A 153 -4.50 21.36 21.48
C GLY A 153 -4.03 22.57 20.65
N LEU A 154 -4.96 23.29 20.02
CA LEU A 154 -4.69 24.43 19.13
C LEU A 154 -4.89 25.79 19.80
N GLU A 155 -5.30 25.80 21.07
CA GLU A 155 -5.42 27.03 21.85
C GLU A 155 -4.02 27.47 22.32
N PRO A 156 -3.52 28.65 21.94
CA PRO A 156 -2.26 29.14 22.47
C PRO A 156 -2.40 29.31 23.98
N GLY A 157 -1.57 28.60 24.73
CA GLY A 157 -1.46 28.82 26.17
C GLY A 157 -1.16 30.30 26.41
N TYR A 158 -2.05 30.99 27.11
CA TYR A 158 -1.74 32.31 27.65
C TYR A 158 -0.53 32.14 28.59
N PHE A 159 0.65 32.51 28.09
CA PHE A 159 1.84 32.82 28.87
C PHE A 159 2.06 34.33 28.87
#